data_AF-A0A0F9AN34-F1
#
_entry.id   AF-A0A0F9AN34-F1
#
_cell.length_a   1.000
_cell.length_b   1.000
_cell.length_c   1.000
_cell.angle_alpha   90.00
_cell.angle_beta   90.00
_cell.angle_gamma   90.00
#
_symmetry.space_group_name_H-M   'P 1'
#
loop_
_entity.id
_entity.type
_entity.pdbx_description
1 polymer ?
#
loop_
_entity_poly.entity_id
_entity_poly.type
_entity_poly.pdbx_seq_one_letter_code
_entity_poly.pdbx_strand_id
1 'polypeptide(L)'
;AEITPSPTADEERYIELRYEYTVPLGCEEVEVRLQGVEAAADTYWDDVILLGANRKQLPLPAWIEVPEDIVHVGSFPSGSGGPDSYTFKMEETDWREWPYWKPSRRDPRAATPFHLFLDPAPMERMYVVAWRRFPALTGDADSTVADETAVLAGARVYLRQQLAEGAVLNPDPTVLAGLLATQAADEAAWHKATARTGSAPVTRIRGLRKYSKR
;
A
#
# COMPACT_ATOMS: atom_id res chain seq x y z
N ALA A 1 -12.76 -5.65 28.82
CA ALA A 1 -13.96 -4.84 28.57
C ALA A 1 -14.28 -4.95 27.08
N GLU A 2 -15.53 -5.18 26.72
CA GLU A 2 -15.96 -5.34 25.32
C GLU A 2 -16.66 -4.05 24.86
N ILE A 3 -16.38 -3.63 23.62
CA ILE A 3 -16.98 -2.45 23.00
C ILE A 3 -17.58 -2.91 21.69
N THR A 4 -18.90 -2.80 21.56
CA THR A 4 -19.70 -3.30 20.42
C THR A 4 -20.37 -2.16 19.68
N PRO A 5 -19.62 -1.40 18.85
CA PRO A 5 -20.24 -0.45 17.93
C PRO A 5 -21.05 -1.21 16.88
N SER A 6 -22.24 -0.72 16.55
CA SER A 6 -23.08 -1.26 15.49
C SER A 6 -23.50 -0.14 14.54
N PRO A 7 -23.62 -0.43 13.23
CA PRO A 7 -24.17 0.54 12.28
C PRO A 7 -25.61 0.89 12.66
N THR A 8 -25.98 2.15 12.52
CA THR A 8 -27.33 2.66 12.83
C THR A 8 -28.28 2.63 11.63
N ALA A 9 -27.81 2.20 10.45
CA ALA A 9 -28.61 2.14 9.23
C ALA A 9 -29.27 0.76 9.07
N ASP A 10 -30.51 0.75 8.59
CA ASP A 10 -31.32 -0.43 8.27
C ASP A 10 -31.25 -0.82 6.78
N GLU A 11 -30.55 -0.04 5.97
CA GLU A 11 -30.32 -0.30 4.54
C GLU A 11 -29.01 -1.07 4.32
N GLU A 12 -29.01 -1.99 3.33
CA GLU A 12 -27.77 -2.63 2.87
C GLU A 12 -26.83 -1.55 2.33
N ARG A 13 -25.74 -1.27 3.04
CA ARG A 13 -24.73 -0.31 2.59
C ARG A 13 -23.38 -0.58 3.22
N TYR A 14 -22.31 -0.35 2.47
CA TYR A 14 -21.02 -0.19 3.10
C TYR A 14 -20.98 1.10 3.91
N ILE A 15 -20.55 1.00 5.16
CA ILE A 15 -20.46 2.10 6.12
C ILE A 15 -19.10 2.01 6.80
N GLU A 16 -18.44 3.15 6.96
CA GLU A 16 -17.25 3.22 7.79
C GLU A 16 -17.65 3.25 9.26
N LEU A 17 -17.16 2.27 10.02
CA LEU A 17 -17.27 2.25 11.48
C LEU A 17 -15.97 2.78 12.08
N ARG A 18 -16.06 3.98 12.66
CA ARG A 18 -14.95 4.60 13.40
C ARG A 18 -15.33 4.69 14.88
N TYR A 19 -14.48 4.13 15.74
CA TYR A 19 -14.67 4.19 17.18
C TYR A 19 -13.35 4.47 17.89
N GLU A 20 -13.39 5.33 18.91
CA GLU A 20 -12.25 5.61 19.77
C GLU A 20 -12.51 5.01 21.14
N TYR A 21 -11.51 4.35 21.71
CA TYR A 21 -11.63 3.76 23.04
C TYR A 21 -10.33 3.86 23.82
N THR A 22 -10.46 3.83 25.14
CA THR A 22 -9.34 3.81 26.07
C THR A 22 -9.06 2.37 26.47
N VAL A 23 -7.83 1.91 26.22
CA VAL A 23 -7.37 0.59 26.67
C VAL A 23 -7.39 0.57 28.21
N PRO A 24 -8.12 -0.38 28.85
CA PRO A 24 -8.16 -0.47 30.30
C PRO A 24 -6.77 -0.71 30.92
N LEU A 25 -6.57 -0.21 32.15
CA LEU A 25 -5.33 -0.45 32.89
C LEU A 25 -5.10 -1.96 33.09
N GLY A 26 -3.87 -2.42 32.87
CA GLY A 26 -3.50 -3.84 33.01
C GLY A 26 -3.85 -4.71 31.79
N CYS A 27 -4.34 -4.11 30.70
CA CYS A 27 -4.58 -4.83 29.45
C CYS A 27 -3.25 -5.06 28.72
N GLU A 28 -2.91 -6.32 28.46
CA GLU A 28 -1.67 -6.70 27.77
C GLU A 28 -1.89 -6.91 26.26
N GLU A 29 -3.12 -7.23 25.87
CA GLU A 29 -3.47 -7.56 24.50
C GLU A 29 -4.77 -6.87 24.09
N VAL A 30 -4.84 -6.45 22.83
CA VAL A 30 -6.02 -5.88 22.21
C VAL A 30 -6.36 -6.75 21.00
N GLU A 31 -7.56 -7.31 21.00
CA GLU A 31 -8.10 -8.10 19.89
C GLU A 31 -9.28 -7.36 19.28
N VAL A 32 -9.34 -7.31 17.94
CA VAL A 32 -10.48 -6.77 17.19
C VAL A 32 -11.27 -7.95 16.62
N ARG A 33 -12.54 -8.06 17.00
CA ARG A 33 -13.46 -9.09 16.51
C ARG A 33 -14.56 -8.44 15.69
N LEU A 34 -14.80 -8.99 14.50
CA LEU A 34 -15.87 -8.58 13.61
C LEU A 34 -16.94 -9.67 13.64
N GLN A 35 -18.16 -9.30 14.00
CA GLN A 35 -19.25 -10.26 14.17
C GLN A 35 -20.57 -9.65 13.69
N GLY A 36 -21.31 -10.42 12.89
CA GLY A 36 -22.71 -10.12 12.58
C GLY A 36 -23.63 -10.43 13.76
N VAL A 37 -24.68 -9.64 13.92
CA VAL A 37 -25.65 -9.80 15.04
C VAL A 37 -26.51 -11.04 14.85
N GLU A 38 -26.93 -11.32 13.61
CA GLU A 38 -27.80 -12.44 13.29
C GLU A 38 -27.00 -13.61 12.70
N ALA A 39 -27.37 -14.84 13.06
CA ALA A 39 -26.69 -16.05 12.61
C ALA A 39 -26.73 -16.29 11.09
N ALA A 40 -27.69 -15.64 10.40
CA ALA A 40 -27.89 -15.75 8.95
C ALA A 40 -27.49 -14.47 8.18
N ALA A 41 -26.93 -13.46 8.85
CA ALA A 41 -26.54 -12.22 8.20
C ALA A 41 -25.24 -12.39 7.41
N ASP A 42 -25.29 -12.11 6.11
CA ASP A 42 -24.09 -11.93 5.29
C ASP A 42 -23.44 -10.60 5.66
N THR A 43 -22.25 -10.66 6.26
CA THR A 43 -21.47 -9.46 6.63
C THR A 43 -20.18 -9.40 5.82
N TYR A 44 -19.95 -8.25 5.22
CA TYR A 44 -18.75 -7.96 4.44
C TYR A 44 -17.94 -6.90 5.16
N TRP A 45 -16.65 -7.17 5.32
CA TRP A 45 -15.72 -6.30 6.00
C TRP A 45 -14.57 -6.00 5.06
N ASP A 46 -14.19 -4.74 4.98
CA ASP A 46 -12.99 -4.31 4.27
C ASP A 46 -12.23 -3.30 5.14
N ASP A 47 -10.90 -3.31 5.02
CA ASP A 47 -9.95 -2.45 5.74
C ASP A 47 -10.21 -2.28 7.25
N VAL A 48 -9.73 -3.24 8.05
CA VAL A 48 -9.73 -3.13 9.52
C VAL A 48 -8.42 -2.53 10.01
N ILE A 49 -8.47 -1.33 10.57
CA ILE A 49 -7.27 -0.58 10.99
C ILE A 49 -7.37 -0.20 12.47
N LEU A 50 -6.41 -0.66 13.25
CA LEU A 50 -6.23 -0.25 14.64
C LEU A 50 -5.10 0.78 14.74
N LEU A 51 -5.45 2.03 15.07
CA LEU A 51 -4.51 3.11 15.27
C LEU A 51 -4.46 3.52 16.73
N GLY A 52 -3.25 3.65 17.27
CA GLY A 52 -3.07 4.22 18.61
C GLY A 52 -3.34 5.72 18.59
N ALA A 53 -4.21 6.21 19.48
CA ALA A 53 -4.45 7.63 19.64
C ALA A 53 -3.14 8.38 19.93
N ASN A 54 -2.91 9.50 19.24
CA ASN A 54 -1.70 10.33 19.33
C ASN A 54 -0.38 9.59 18.99
N ARG A 55 -0.45 8.40 18.39
CA ARG A 55 0.74 7.63 18.01
C ARG A 55 1.34 8.16 16.72
N LYS A 56 2.51 8.79 16.82
CA LYS A 56 3.26 9.31 15.67
C LYS A 56 4.19 8.28 15.02
N GLN A 57 4.49 7.17 15.70
CA GLN A 57 5.42 6.15 15.21
C GLN A 57 4.70 4.83 15.00
N LEU A 58 4.57 4.40 13.76
CA LEU A 58 3.95 3.15 13.37
C LEU A 58 5.02 2.20 12.81
N PRO A 59 4.98 0.90 13.14
CA PRO A 59 5.87 -0.05 12.47
C PRO A 59 5.53 -0.10 10.98
N LEU A 60 6.55 -0.17 10.13
CA LEU A 60 6.31 -0.44 8.72
C LEU A 60 5.92 -1.91 8.53
N PRO A 61 5.10 -2.21 7.50
CA PRO A 61 4.84 -3.59 7.11
C PRO A 61 6.15 -4.37 6.90
N ALA A 62 6.20 -5.61 7.37
CA ALA A 62 7.43 -6.42 7.37
C ALA A 62 8.01 -6.71 5.98
N TRP A 63 7.22 -6.57 4.92
CA TRP A 63 7.69 -6.73 3.54
C TRP A 63 8.40 -5.48 2.99
N ILE A 64 8.31 -4.34 3.69
CA ILE A 64 9.09 -3.14 3.38
C ILE A 64 10.43 -3.27 4.09
N GLU A 65 11.40 -3.85 3.39
CA GLU A 65 12.76 -4.04 3.89
C GLU A 65 13.63 -2.80 3.73
N VAL A 66 13.27 -1.92 2.78
CA VAL A 66 14.07 -0.75 2.40
C VAL A 66 13.16 0.49 2.42
N PRO A 67 13.41 1.47 3.29
CA PRO A 67 12.58 2.67 3.40
C PRO A 67 12.43 3.49 2.13
N GLU A 68 13.43 3.46 1.27
CA GLU A 68 13.47 4.14 -0.02
C GLU A 68 12.43 3.58 -1.01
N ASP A 69 11.88 2.39 -0.73
CA ASP A 69 10.81 1.82 -1.53
C ASP A 69 9.46 2.53 -1.25
N ILE A 70 9.33 3.33 -0.18
CA ILE A 70 8.11 4.09 0.14
C ILE A 70 7.97 5.28 -0.80
N VAL A 71 6.83 5.35 -1.50
CA VAL A 71 6.53 6.39 -2.49
C VAL A 71 5.58 7.44 -1.93
N HIS A 72 4.47 7.00 -1.32
CA HIS A 72 3.44 7.88 -0.78
C HIS A 72 2.95 7.37 0.57
N VAL A 73 2.58 8.31 1.43
CA VAL A 73 1.92 8.02 2.70
C VAL A 73 0.79 9.01 2.86
N GLY A 74 -0.41 8.52 3.14
CA GLY A 74 -1.59 9.39 3.09
C GLY A 74 -2.87 8.66 3.44
N SER A 75 -3.97 9.32 3.17
CA SER A 75 -5.31 8.80 3.40
C SER A 75 -6.18 8.98 2.16
N PHE A 76 -7.14 8.08 2.02
CA PHE A 76 -8.35 8.38 1.26
C PHE A 76 -9.39 8.86 2.28
N PRO A 77 -9.88 10.10 2.20
CA PRO A 77 -10.92 10.58 3.10
C PRO A 77 -12.16 9.67 3.07
N SER A 78 -12.91 9.64 4.18
CA SER A 78 -14.17 8.90 4.30
C SER A 78 -15.10 9.25 3.15
N GLY A 79 -15.40 8.23 2.33
CA GLY A 79 -16.36 8.35 1.25
C GLY A 79 -17.79 8.31 1.75
N SER A 80 -18.72 8.71 0.88
CA SER A 80 -20.13 8.37 1.08
C SER A 80 -20.40 6.95 0.54
N GLY A 81 -21.43 6.27 1.06
CA GLY A 81 -21.89 5.08 0.35
C GLY A 81 -22.44 5.48 -1.03
N GLY A 82 -22.41 4.56 -1.99
CA GLY A 82 -22.89 4.83 -3.33
C GLY A 82 -24.42 4.89 -3.42
N PRO A 83 -24.96 5.16 -4.62
CA PRO A 83 -26.38 5.04 -4.91
C PRO A 83 -26.87 3.58 -4.89
N ASP A 84 -25.96 2.61 -5.00
CA ASP A 84 -26.21 1.18 -4.85
C ASP A 84 -25.72 0.67 -3.48
N SER A 85 -26.42 -0.32 -2.93
CA SER A 85 -26.18 -0.89 -1.60
C SER A 85 -24.76 -1.47 -1.45
N TYR A 86 -24.22 -2.05 -2.52
CA TYR A 86 -22.89 -2.66 -2.50
C TYR A 86 -21.76 -1.73 -2.92
N THR A 87 -22.00 -0.41 -2.98
CA THR A 87 -20.94 0.55 -3.26
C THR A 87 -20.55 1.31 -2.01
N PHE A 88 -19.30 1.15 -1.56
CA PHE A 88 -18.63 2.18 -0.76
C PHE A 88 -17.81 3.03 -1.70
N LYS A 89 -18.06 4.34 -1.75
CA LYS A 89 -17.20 5.22 -2.56
C LYS A 89 -15.99 5.66 -1.76
N MET A 90 -15.18 4.70 -1.35
CA MET A 90 -13.95 4.91 -0.59
C MET A 90 -12.97 5.85 -1.31
N GLU A 91 -13.14 6.00 -2.63
CA GLU A 91 -12.34 6.80 -3.56
C GLU A 91 -13.16 7.98 -4.16
N GLU A 92 -14.27 8.41 -3.54
CA GLU A 92 -14.98 9.62 -3.99
C GLU A 92 -14.14 10.91 -3.79
N THR A 93 -13.10 10.80 -2.96
CA THR A 93 -12.13 11.85 -2.70
C THR A 93 -10.75 11.44 -3.17
N ASP A 94 -10.02 12.41 -3.72
CA ASP A 94 -8.65 12.22 -4.17
C ASP A 94 -7.73 11.83 -3.01
N TRP A 95 -6.63 11.14 -3.36
CA TRP A 95 -5.56 10.83 -2.43
C TRP A 95 -5.09 12.11 -1.71
N ARG A 96 -5.06 12.05 -0.38
CA ARG A 96 -4.50 13.10 0.45
C ARG A 96 -3.17 12.64 1.02
N GLU A 97 -2.09 13.15 0.43
CA GLU A 97 -0.74 12.95 0.94
C GLU A 97 -0.65 13.49 2.38
N TRP A 98 -0.01 12.72 3.25
CA TRP A 98 0.28 13.15 4.60
C TRP A 98 1.40 14.19 4.56
N PRO A 99 1.21 15.38 5.14
CA PRO A 99 2.12 16.50 4.89
C PRO A 99 3.53 16.26 5.44
N TYR A 100 3.65 15.55 6.57
CA TYR A 100 4.94 15.30 7.19
C TYR A 100 5.04 13.84 7.62
N TRP A 101 5.63 13.04 6.73
CA TRP A 101 6.03 11.68 7.03
C TRP A 101 7.52 11.48 6.76
N LYS A 102 8.13 10.57 7.50
CA LYS A 102 9.49 10.09 7.20
C LYS A 102 9.72 8.69 7.74
N PRO A 103 10.51 7.86 7.05
CA PRO A 103 11.01 6.64 7.65
C PRO A 103 12.00 6.97 8.77
N SER A 104 11.96 6.16 9.81
CA SER A 104 12.84 6.24 10.96
C SER A 104 13.36 4.84 11.27
N ARG A 105 14.68 4.73 11.45
CA ARG A 105 15.32 3.47 11.84
C ARG A 105 15.45 3.46 13.36
N ARG A 106 14.77 2.53 14.03
CA ARG A 106 14.78 2.46 15.50
C ARG A 106 15.78 1.45 16.02
N ASP A 107 15.77 0.24 15.49
CA ASP A 107 16.63 -0.85 15.95
C ASP A 107 17.07 -1.75 14.78
N PRO A 108 18.37 -1.80 14.44
CA PRO A 108 18.90 -2.68 13.41
C PRO A 108 18.69 -4.19 13.65
N ARG A 109 18.42 -4.59 14.89
CA ARG A 109 18.28 -6.01 15.29
C ARG A 109 16.83 -6.46 15.39
N ALA A 110 15.88 -5.53 15.33
CA ALA A 110 14.46 -5.86 15.36
C ALA A 110 14.02 -6.50 14.03
N ALA A 111 13.05 -7.41 14.09
CA ALA A 111 12.47 -8.04 12.90
C ALA A 111 11.88 -7.01 11.90
N THR A 112 11.38 -5.88 12.42
CA THR A 112 10.94 -4.72 11.64
C THR A 112 11.76 -3.49 12.05
N PRO A 113 12.94 -3.28 11.45
CA PRO A 113 13.89 -2.26 11.90
C PRO A 113 13.44 -0.82 11.61
N PHE A 114 12.52 -0.66 10.67
CA PHE A 114 12.03 0.63 10.20
C PHE A 114 10.61 0.93 10.69
N HIS A 115 10.39 2.19 11.01
CA HIS A 115 9.11 2.73 11.45
C HIS A 115 8.78 3.97 10.64
N LEU A 116 7.49 4.19 10.41
CA LEU A 116 6.98 5.40 9.82
C LEU A 116 6.70 6.42 10.92
N PHE A 117 7.31 7.59 10.80
CA PHE A 117 6.99 8.75 11.62
C PHE A 117 5.98 9.64 10.90
N LEU A 118 4.93 10.05 11.60
CA LEU A 118 3.83 10.89 11.11
C LEU A 118 3.66 12.10 12.03
N ASP A 119 3.62 13.30 11.47
CA ASP A 119 3.32 14.54 12.20
C ASP A 119 2.28 15.38 11.43
N PRO A 120 1.12 15.74 12.02
CA PRO A 120 0.62 15.31 13.32
C PRO A 120 0.36 13.80 13.39
N ALA A 121 -0.02 13.30 14.57
CA ALA A 121 -0.49 11.91 14.68
C ALA A 121 -1.73 11.73 13.79
N PRO A 122 -1.83 10.62 13.05
CA PRO A 122 -2.94 10.42 12.14
C PRO A 122 -4.26 10.27 12.90
N MET A 123 -5.28 10.98 12.41
CA MET A 123 -6.67 10.83 12.86
C MET A 123 -7.53 10.16 11.79
N GLU A 124 -6.95 9.80 10.66
CA GLU A 124 -7.61 9.14 9.53
C GLU A 124 -6.93 7.80 9.29
N ARG A 125 -7.60 6.92 8.54
CA ARG A 125 -7.00 5.68 8.05
C ARG A 125 -5.79 5.99 7.18
N MET A 126 -4.65 5.41 7.54
CA MET A 126 -3.38 5.64 6.87
C MET A 126 -3.04 4.50 5.92
N TYR A 127 -2.61 4.87 4.73
CA TYR A 127 -2.12 3.98 3.70
C TYR A 127 -0.65 4.30 3.39
N VAL A 128 0.10 3.24 3.10
CA VAL A 128 1.48 3.33 2.64
C VAL A 128 1.56 2.71 1.25
N VAL A 129 1.95 3.52 0.28
CA VAL A 129 2.24 3.11 -1.08
C VAL A 129 3.75 2.92 -1.18
N ALA A 130 4.18 1.69 -1.45
CA ALA A 130 5.59 1.39 -1.58
C ALA A 130 5.83 0.35 -2.69
N TRP A 131 7.00 0.42 -3.30
CA TRP A 131 7.46 -0.56 -4.27
C TRP A 131 7.65 -1.92 -3.58
N ARG A 132 7.03 -2.95 -4.14
CA ARG A 132 7.23 -4.32 -3.67
C ARG A 132 8.27 -5.01 -4.53
N ARG A 133 9.35 -5.46 -3.89
CA ARG A 133 10.34 -6.30 -4.54
C ARG A 133 9.76 -7.69 -4.76
N PHE A 134 9.84 -8.17 -5.98
CA PHE A 134 9.54 -9.57 -6.29
C PHE A 134 10.75 -10.44 -5.92
N PRO A 135 10.54 -11.73 -5.62
CA PRO A 135 11.64 -12.68 -5.44
C PRO A 135 12.61 -12.63 -6.62
N ALA A 136 13.90 -12.75 -6.33
CA ALA A 136 14.91 -12.84 -7.37
C ALA A 136 14.66 -14.09 -8.22
N LEU A 137 14.68 -13.92 -9.54
CA LEU A 137 14.69 -15.03 -10.50
C LEU A 137 16.13 -15.54 -10.59
N THR A 138 16.38 -16.72 -10.04
CA THR A 138 17.71 -17.31 -9.87
C THR A 138 17.92 -18.60 -10.66
N GLY A 139 16.83 -19.23 -11.10
CA GLY A 139 16.84 -20.41 -11.95
C GLY A 139 16.20 -20.13 -13.31
N ASP A 140 16.62 -20.90 -14.31
CA ASP A 140 16.15 -20.80 -15.70
C ASP A 140 14.65 -21.08 -15.85
N ALA A 141 14.03 -21.74 -14.87
CA ALA A 141 12.60 -22.05 -14.83
C ALA A 141 11.80 -21.15 -13.87
N ASP A 142 12.43 -20.15 -13.24
CA ASP A 142 11.75 -19.28 -12.29
C ASP A 142 10.75 -18.38 -13.04
N SER A 143 9.51 -18.35 -12.55
CA SER A 143 8.47 -17.47 -13.05
C SER A 143 8.16 -16.37 -12.04
N THR A 144 7.87 -15.16 -12.53
CA THR A 144 7.37 -14.05 -11.72
C THR A 144 5.96 -13.66 -12.16
N VAL A 145 5.18 -13.15 -11.22
CA VAL A 145 3.91 -12.47 -11.51
C VAL A 145 4.11 -10.97 -11.76
N ALA A 146 5.36 -10.52 -11.85
CA ALA A 146 5.68 -9.14 -12.21
C ALA A 146 5.15 -8.84 -13.61
N ASP A 147 4.65 -7.61 -13.78
CA ASP A 147 4.12 -7.14 -15.04
C ASP A 147 5.24 -6.99 -16.07
N GLU A 148 5.18 -7.79 -17.15
CA GLU A 148 6.22 -7.82 -18.19
C GLU A 148 6.46 -6.44 -18.81
N THR A 149 5.40 -5.65 -19.02
CA THR A 149 5.51 -4.30 -19.58
C THR A 149 6.26 -3.37 -18.62
N ALA A 150 5.95 -3.46 -17.32
CA ALA A 150 6.65 -2.68 -16.29
C ALA A 150 8.12 -3.07 -16.18
N VAL A 151 8.44 -4.36 -16.24
CA VAL A 151 9.81 -4.88 -16.18
C VAL A 151 10.63 -4.37 -17.39
N LEU A 152 10.09 -4.51 -18.61
CA LEU A 152 10.78 -4.06 -19.83
C LEU A 152 10.98 -2.54 -19.84
N ALA A 153 9.96 -1.77 -19.46
CA ALA A 153 10.06 -0.31 -19.40
C ALA A 153 11.07 0.14 -18.34
N GLY A 154 11.02 -0.44 -17.14
CA GLY A 154 11.96 -0.15 -16.06
C GLY A 154 13.42 -0.51 -16.43
N ALA A 155 13.64 -1.66 -17.07
CA ALA A 155 14.96 -2.07 -17.55
C ALA A 155 15.55 -1.08 -18.57
N ARG A 156 14.73 -0.56 -19.50
CA ARG A 156 15.17 0.44 -20.48
C ARG A 156 15.54 1.77 -19.83
N VAL A 157 14.78 2.21 -18.83
CA VAL A 157 15.09 3.43 -18.06
C VAL A 157 16.41 3.25 -17.30
N TYR A 158 16.58 2.12 -16.60
CA TYR A 158 17.82 1.81 -15.88
C TYR A 158 19.04 1.79 -16.81
N LEU A 159 18.94 1.13 -17.96
CA LEU A 159 20.01 1.10 -18.95
C LEU A 159 20.37 2.51 -19.45
N ARG A 160 19.39 3.37 -19.71
CA ARG A 160 19.67 4.77 -20.11
C ARG A 160 20.40 5.55 -19.02
N GLN A 161 20.00 5.38 -17.76
CA GLN A 161 20.67 6.04 -16.64
C GLN A 161 22.13 5.56 -16.50
N GLN A 162 22.38 4.26 -16.61
CA GLN A 162 23.75 3.69 -16.57
C GLN A 162 24.62 4.19 -17.74
N LEU A 163 24.04 4.37 -18.93
CA LEU A 163 24.73 4.91 -20.10
C LEU A 163 25.02 6.41 -19.95
N ALA A 164 24.10 7.18 -19.36
CA ALA A 164 24.26 8.60 -19.10
C ALA A 164 25.28 8.89 -17.97
N GLU A 165 25.31 8.05 -16.94
CA GLU A 165 26.27 8.11 -15.83
C GLU A 165 27.66 7.55 -16.21
N GLY A 166 27.82 7.05 -17.44
CA GLY A 166 29.10 6.57 -17.98
C GLY A 166 29.60 5.25 -17.38
N ALA A 167 28.74 4.53 -16.64
CA ALA A 167 29.08 3.23 -16.04
C ALA A 167 29.31 2.13 -17.10
N VAL A 168 28.78 2.33 -18.32
CA VAL A 168 29.10 1.50 -19.48
C VAL A 168 30.28 2.14 -20.20
N LEU A 169 31.48 1.58 -20.03
CA LEU A 169 32.69 1.94 -20.75
C LEU A 169 32.42 1.91 -22.27
N ASN A 170 32.37 3.08 -22.92
CA ASN A 170 32.14 3.28 -24.35
C ASN A 170 30.81 2.71 -24.89
N PRO A 171 29.67 3.37 -24.65
CA PRO A 171 28.43 2.96 -25.28
C PRO A 171 28.52 3.16 -26.80
N ASP A 172 28.13 2.15 -27.58
CA ASP A 172 27.99 2.27 -29.03
C ASP A 172 27.05 3.46 -29.34
N PRO A 173 27.51 4.48 -30.10
CA PRO A 173 26.71 5.65 -30.44
C PRO A 173 25.35 5.31 -31.06
N THR A 174 25.27 4.17 -31.76
CA THR A 174 24.06 3.65 -32.41
C THR A 174 23.05 3.15 -31.38
N VAL A 175 23.55 2.46 -30.34
CA VAL A 175 22.73 1.94 -29.23
C VAL A 175 22.21 3.10 -28.38
N LEU A 176 23.06 4.09 -28.10
CA LEU A 176 22.65 5.30 -27.40
C LEU A 176 21.60 6.09 -28.20
N ALA A 177 21.80 6.30 -29.50
CA ALA A 177 20.84 6.98 -30.37
C ALA A 177 19.50 6.22 -30.44
N GLY A 178 19.53 4.89 -30.52
CA GLY A 178 18.33 4.05 -30.50
C GLY A 178 17.55 4.16 -29.18
N LEU A 179 18.24 4.14 -28.04
CA LEU A 179 17.61 4.26 -26.71
C LEU A 179 17.05 5.65 -26.44
N LEU A 180 17.70 6.70 -26.93
CA LEU A 180 17.19 8.08 -26.85
C LEU A 180 15.98 8.27 -27.76
N ALA A 181 15.97 7.68 -28.96
CA ALA A 181 14.84 7.75 -29.88
C ALA A 181 13.57 7.09 -29.32
N THR A 182 13.69 6.06 -28.48
CA THR A 182 12.53 5.40 -27.85
C THR A 182 12.16 5.97 -26.49
N GLN A 183 12.87 6.98 -25.98
CA GLN A 183 12.69 7.51 -24.62
C GLN A 183 11.24 7.88 -24.34
N ALA A 184 10.62 8.70 -25.19
CA ALA A 184 9.24 9.17 -24.97
C ALA A 184 8.21 8.00 -25.00
N ALA A 185 8.43 7.01 -25.85
CA ALA A 185 7.55 5.84 -25.95
C ALA A 185 7.71 4.92 -24.72
N ASP A 186 8.93 4.77 -24.23
CA ASP A 186 9.23 3.98 -23.04
C ASP A 186 8.76 4.68 -21.76
N GLU A 187 8.88 6.02 -21.67
CA GLU A 187 8.29 6.82 -20.59
C GLU A 187 6.76 6.71 -20.62
N ALA A 188 6.13 6.79 -21.79
CA ALA A 188 4.70 6.58 -21.92
C ALA A 188 4.29 5.15 -21.53
N ALA A 189 5.07 4.13 -21.90
CA ALA A 189 4.84 2.74 -21.50
C ALA A 189 5.03 2.54 -20.00
N TRP A 190 6.05 3.17 -19.41
CA TRP A 190 6.29 3.20 -17.97
C TRP A 190 5.14 3.88 -17.23
N HIS A 191 4.69 5.05 -17.68
CA HIS A 191 3.55 5.78 -17.12
C HIS A 191 2.25 4.97 -17.25
N LYS A 192 2.04 4.28 -18.38
CA LYS A 192 0.89 3.40 -18.57
C LYS A 192 0.94 2.17 -17.65
N ALA A 193 2.13 1.57 -17.49
CA ALA A 193 2.34 0.42 -16.62
C ALA A 193 2.18 0.80 -15.15
N THR A 194 2.70 1.95 -14.73
CA THR A 194 2.49 2.51 -13.38
C THR A 194 1.03 2.89 -13.17
N ALA A 195 0.36 3.55 -14.12
CA ALA A 195 -1.08 3.82 -14.02
C ALA A 195 -1.92 2.54 -13.90
N ARG A 196 -1.58 1.47 -14.66
CA ARG A 196 -2.26 0.16 -14.57
C ARG A 196 -2.03 -0.54 -13.24
N THR A 197 -0.84 -0.38 -12.66
CA THR A 197 -0.44 -1.05 -11.41
C THR A 197 -0.69 -0.21 -10.16
N GLY A 198 -1.11 1.05 -10.30
CA GLY A 198 -1.38 1.99 -9.21
C GLY A 198 -0.15 2.74 -8.67
N SER A 199 0.87 2.95 -9.50
CA SER A 199 2.13 3.70 -9.21
C SER A 199 3.08 3.05 -8.20
N ALA A 200 2.66 1.93 -7.65
CA ALA A 200 3.35 0.82 -7.01
C ALA A 200 2.24 -0.22 -6.85
N PRO A 201 2.49 -1.53 -6.63
CA PRO A 201 1.40 -2.41 -6.21
C PRO A 201 0.86 -1.81 -4.90
N VAL A 202 -0.26 -1.11 -4.97
CA VAL A 202 -0.88 -0.48 -3.83
C VAL A 202 -1.08 -1.62 -2.84
N THR A 203 -0.32 -1.62 -1.76
CA THR A 203 -0.74 -2.33 -0.56
C THR A 203 -1.96 -1.59 -0.04
N ARG A 204 -3.09 -1.86 -0.70
CA ARG A 204 -4.33 -2.03 0.02
C ARG A 204 -3.96 -3.06 1.07
N ILE A 205 -4.22 -2.76 2.34
CA ILE A 205 -4.25 -3.79 3.38
C ILE A 205 -5.44 -4.65 2.98
N ARG A 206 -5.25 -5.49 1.95
CA ARG A 206 -6.29 -6.33 1.39
C ARG A 206 -6.50 -7.39 2.44
N GLY A 207 -7.44 -7.10 3.34
CA GLY A 207 -7.99 -8.05 4.27
C GLY A 207 -8.31 -9.31 3.47
N LEU A 208 -7.72 -10.41 3.91
CA LEU A 208 -8.15 -11.77 3.62
C LEU A 208 -8.32 -12.10 2.12
N ARG A 209 -7.23 -12.55 1.48
CA ARG A 209 -7.41 -13.60 0.47
C ARG A 209 -7.99 -14.82 1.19
N LYS A 210 -9.22 -15.17 0.80
CA LYS A 210 -9.91 -16.42 1.13
C LYS A 210 -8.95 -17.59 0.94
N TYR A 211 -8.36 -18.08 2.02
CA TYR A 211 -7.70 -19.38 2.03
C TYR A 211 -8.82 -20.42 2.03
N SER A 212 -9.29 -20.79 0.84
CA SER A 212 -10.10 -21.99 0.68
C SER A 212 -9.19 -23.19 0.93
N LYS A 213 -9.17 -23.70 2.17
CA LYS A 213 -8.69 -25.05 2.42
C LYS A 213 -9.58 -26.02 1.65
N ARG A 214 -8.99 -26.82 0.77
CA ARG A 214 -9.45 -28.20 0.58
C ARG A 214 -8.89 -29.02 1.73
#